data_AF-A0A1A8PK21-F1
#
_entry.id   AF-A0A1A8PK21-F1
#
_cell.length_a   1.000
_cell.length_b   1.000
_cell.length_c   1.000
_cell.angle_alpha   90.00
_cell.angle_beta   90.00
_cell.angle_gamma   90.00
#
_symmetry.space_group_name_H-M   'P 1'
#
loop_
_entity.id
_entity.type
_entity.pdbx_description
1 polymer ?
#
loop_
_entity_poly.entity_id
_entity_poly.type
_entity_poly.pdbx_seq_one_letter_code
_entity_poly.pdbx_strand_id
1 'polypeptide(L)'
;ISWIKKLPFFCELSIEDYTCLLSSTWQELILLSCLTIYSSQIFGDLADVTAKYTPSDDELQGMKVMERLIYLFRKFHQLKISNEEYACMKAINFLNQDIRGLSNISQLEQLNKRYWYVCQDFTEYKYPHQPKRFPEIMMCLPEIRCIAGKL
;
A
#
# COMPACT_ATOMS: atom_id res chain seq x y z
N ILE A 1 5.00 13.69 1.08
CA ILE A 1 6.47 13.87 1.19
C ILE A 1 6.92 14.13 2.64
N SER A 2 6.28 15.00 3.42
CA SER A 2 6.69 15.34 4.80
C SER A 2 6.85 14.16 5.78
N TRP A 3 6.12 13.06 5.57
CA TRP A 3 6.21 11.86 6.42
C TRP A 3 7.58 11.17 6.36
N ILE A 4 8.29 11.25 5.22
CA ILE A 4 9.60 10.59 5.05
C ILE A 4 10.64 11.21 5.98
N LYS A 5 10.60 12.54 6.15
CA LYS A 5 11.47 13.26 7.08
C LYS A 5 11.27 12.87 8.55
N LYS A 6 10.17 12.18 8.86
CA LYS A 6 9.85 11.68 10.22
C LYS A 6 10.27 10.23 10.42
N LEU A 7 10.80 9.56 9.39
CA LEU A 7 11.26 8.17 9.51
C LEU A 7 12.53 8.12 10.35
N PRO A 8 12.66 7.14 11.26
CA PRO A 8 13.83 7.03 12.13
C PRO A 8 15.12 6.77 11.33
N PHE A 9 15.01 6.24 10.12
CA PHE A 9 16.11 5.99 9.20
C PHE A 9 16.29 7.12 8.15
N PHE A 10 15.70 8.31 8.36
CA PHE A 10 15.74 9.37 7.34
C PHE A 10 17.17 9.69 6.86
N CYS A 11 18.14 9.70 7.76
CA CYS A 11 19.54 10.00 7.44
C CYS A 11 20.32 8.79 6.89
N GLU A 12 19.69 7.62 6.75
CA GLU A 12 20.36 6.40 6.31
C GLU A 12 20.42 6.28 4.78
N LEU A 13 19.53 6.93 4.04
CA LEU A 13 19.49 6.89 2.57
C LEU A 13 19.86 8.25 1.96
N SER A 14 20.38 8.23 0.73
CA SER A 14 20.71 9.44 -0.03
C SER A 14 19.44 10.17 -0.50
N ILE A 15 19.55 11.48 -0.75
CA ILE A 15 18.43 12.28 -1.27
C ILE A 15 18.04 11.78 -2.67
N GLU A 16 19.03 11.35 -3.44
CA GLU A 16 18.88 10.75 -4.76
C GLU A 16 18.02 9.48 -4.68
N ASP A 17 18.31 8.57 -3.76
CA ASP A 17 17.52 7.36 -3.54
C ASP A 17 16.10 7.70 -3.08
N TYR A 18 15.94 8.64 -2.13
CA TYR A 18 14.59 9.10 -1.73
C TYR A 18 13.79 9.67 -2.91
N THR A 19 14.44 10.45 -3.76
CA THR A 19 13.80 11.06 -4.93
C THR A 19 13.40 9.97 -5.94
N CYS A 20 14.28 9.00 -6.17
CA CYS A 20 14.01 7.84 -7.03
C CYS A 20 12.82 7.03 -6.51
N LEU A 21 12.84 6.62 -5.24
CA LEU A 21 11.77 5.87 -4.59
C LEU A 21 10.43 6.61 -4.64
N LEU A 22 10.43 7.91 -4.32
CA LEU A 22 9.23 8.73 -4.39
C LEU A 22 8.67 8.79 -5.81
N SER A 23 9.54 9.04 -6.80
CA SER A 23 9.14 9.18 -8.20
C SER A 23 8.57 7.87 -8.76
N SER A 24 9.01 6.73 -8.25
CA SER A 24 8.51 5.41 -8.67
C SER A 24 7.32 4.90 -7.88
N THR A 25 7.11 5.31 -6.61
CA THR A 25 6.06 4.75 -5.74
C THR A 25 4.93 5.71 -5.39
N TRP A 26 4.94 6.96 -5.89
CA TRP A 26 3.97 7.98 -5.45
C TRP A 26 2.50 7.60 -5.69
N GLN A 27 2.16 6.96 -6.82
CA GLN A 27 0.78 6.52 -7.11
C GLN A 27 0.32 5.47 -6.09
N GLU A 28 1.20 4.52 -5.77
CA GLU A 28 0.95 3.49 -4.75
C GLU A 28 0.74 4.10 -3.36
N LEU A 29 1.56 5.09 -3.00
CA LEU A 29 1.45 5.79 -1.72
C LEU A 29 0.17 6.62 -1.61
N ILE A 30 -0.27 7.24 -2.70
CA ILE A 30 -1.56 7.94 -2.75
C ILE A 30 -2.68 6.94 -2.59
N LEU A 31 -2.69 5.86 -3.38
CA LEU A 31 -3.71 4.82 -3.31
C LEU A 31 -3.82 4.21 -1.91
N LEU A 32 -2.69 3.85 -1.30
CA LEU A 32 -2.64 3.34 0.07
C LEU A 32 -3.24 4.34 1.08
N SER A 33 -3.01 5.64 0.88
CA SER A 33 -3.58 6.69 1.73
C SER A 33 -5.08 6.86 1.50
N CYS A 34 -5.55 6.73 0.25
CA CYS A 34 -6.98 6.81 -0.05
C CYS A 34 -7.76 5.67 0.63
N LEU A 35 -7.20 4.47 0.65
CA LEU A 35 -7.84 3.29 1.24
C LEU A 35 -7.99 3.37 2.76
N THR A 36 -7.24 4.23 3.43
CA THR A 36 -7.29 4.41 4.89
C THR A 36 -8.00 5.69 5.34
N ILE A 37 -8.06 6.71 4.50
CA ILE A 37 -8.65 8.03 4.84
C ILE A 37 -10.13 8.12 4.45
N TYR A 38 -10.54 7.53 3.32
CA TYR A 38 -11.88 7.74 2.79
C TYR A 38 -12.92 6.78 3.39
N SER A 39 -14.11 7.34 3.64
CA SER A 39 -15.26 6.68 4.27
C SER A 39 -15.77 5.49 3.44
N SER A 40 -16.25 4.46 4.15
CA SER A 40 -16.96 3.29 3.60
C SER A 40 -18.15 3.63 2.72
N GLN A 41 -18.75 4.81 2.91
CA GLN A 41 -19.93 5.23 2.17
C GLN A 41 -19.62 5.52 0.69
N ILE A 42 -18.53 6.24 0.39
CA ILE A 42 -18.18 6.63 -0.99
C ILE A 42 -17.94 5.40 -1.87
N PHE A 43 -17.24 4.40 -1.35
CA PHE A 43 -16.93 3.19 -2.10
C PHE A 43 -18.09 2.17 -2.10
N GLY A 44 -18.97 2.21 -1.10
CA GLY A 44 -20.23 1.47 -1.12
C GLY A 44 -21.10 1.93 -2.29
N ASP A 45 -21.29 3.25 -2.42
CA ASP A 45 -22.05 3.85 -3.51
C ASP A 45 -21.41 3.56 -4.89
N LEU A 46 -20.08 3.67 -4.99
CA LEU A 46 -19.36 3.31 -6.22
C LEU A 46 -19.55 1.83 -6.60
N ALA A 47 -19.47 0.92 -5.63
CA ALA A 47 -19.65 -0.51 -5.90
C ALA A 47 -21.06 -0.83 -6.42
N ASP A 48 -22.08 -0.16 -5.87
CA ASP A 48 -23.47 -0.32 -6.31
C ASP A 48 -23.70 0.24 -7.72
N VAL A 49 -23.01 1.34 -8.08
CA VAL A 49 -23.04 1.90 -9.44
C VAL A 49 -22.33 0.95 -10.41
N THR A 50 -21.12 0.47 -10.08
CA THR A 50 -20.37 -0.47 -10.93
C THR A 50 -21.14 -1.76 -11.17
N ALA A 51 -21.82 -2.30 -10.15
CA ALA A 51 -22.60 -3.53 -10.26
C ALA A 51 -23.80 -3.43 -11.23
N LYS A 52 -24.29 -2.20 -11.49
CA LYS A 52 -25.43 -1.94 -12.38
C LYS A 52 -24.99 -1.46 -13.77
N TYR A 53 -23.69 -1.30 -13.99
CA TYR A 53 -23.13 -0.75 -15.21
C TYR A 53 -22.68 -1.86 -16.16
N THR A 54 -23.08 -1.78 -17.43
CA THR A 54 -22.63 -2.68 -18.50
C THR A 54 -21.59 -1.94 -19.34
N PRO A 55 -20.29 -2.24 -19.19
CA PRO A 55 -19.24 -1.56 -19.96
C PRO A 55 -19.29 -1.98 -21.42
N SER A 56 -18.83 -1.09 -22.31
CA SER A 56 -18.42 -1.47 -23.66
C SER A 56 -17.09 -2.26 -23.63
N ASP A 57 -16.74 -2.93 -24.73
CA ASP A 57 -15.48 -3.69 -24.82
C ASP A 57 -14.24 -2.83 -24.55
N ASP A 58 -14.27 -1.55 -24.94
CA ASP A 58 -13.18 -0.58 -24.70
C ASP A 58 -13.10 -0.14 -23.22
N GLU A 59 -14.21 -0.19 -22.47
CA GLU A 59 -14.29 0.23 -21.06
C GLU A 59 -13.97 -0.92 -20.08
N LEU A 60 -13.87 -2.16 -20.58
CA LEU A 60 -13.68 -3.37 -19.78
C LEU A 60 -12.40 -3.33 -18.93
N GLN A 61 -11.33 -2.71 -19.44
CA GLN A 61 -10.08 -2.55 -18.69
C GLN A 61 -10.26 -1.60 -17.49
N GLY A 62 -10.95 -0.49 -17.69
CA GLY A 62 -11.27 0.46 -16.62
C GLY A 62 -12.16 -0.18 -15.54
N MET A 63 -13.15 -0.98 -15.95
CA MET A 63 -14.01 -1.71 -15.02
C MET A 63 -13.21 -2.70 -14.16
N LYS A 64 -12.27 -3.46 -14.74
CA LYS A 64 -11.40 -4.38 -13.98
C LYS A 64 -10.54 -3.67 -12.94
N VAL A 65 -10.05 -2.46 -13.24
CA VAL A 65 -9.29 -1.65 -12.26
C VAL A 65 -10.22 -1.22 -11.12
N MET A 66 -11.43 -0.79 -11.45
CA MET A 66 -12.45 -0.36 -10.48
C MET A 66 -12.89 -1.50 -9.56
N GLU A 67 -13.14 -2.70 -10.08
CA GLU A 67 -13.50 -3.89 -9.28
C GLU A 67 -12.40 -4.24 -8.26
N ARG A 68 -11.13 -4.19 -8.68
CA ARG A 68 -9.99 -4.45 -7.80
C ARG A 68 -9.84 -3.38 -6.73
N LEU A 69 -10.09 -2.13 -7.08
CA LEU A 69 -10.10 -1.02 -6.12
C LEU A 69 -11.20 -1.22 -5.06
N ILE A 70 -12.42 -1.60 -5.48
CA ILE A 70 -13.54 -1.93 -4.59
C ILE A 70 -13.18 -3.12 -3.69
N TYR A 71 -12.59 -4.18 -4.25
CA TYR A 71 -12.14 -5.34 -3.47
C TYR A 71 -11.13 -4.93 -2.40
N LEU A 72 -10.12 -4.16 -2.78
CA LEU A 72 -9.06 -3.73 -1.87
C LEU A 72 -9.64 -2.83 -0.76
N PHE A 73 -10.55 -1.93 -1.11
CA PHE A 73 -11.25 -1.09 -0.13
C PHE A 73 -12.03 -1.94 0.90
N ARG A 74 -12.83 -2.91 0.43
CA ARG A 74 -13.55 -3.84 1.31
C ARG A 74 -12.59 -4.62 2.21
N LYS A 75 -11.45 -5.05 1.66
CA LYS A 75 -10.42 -5.78 2.42
C LYS A 75 -9.82 -4.90 3.53
N PHE A 76 -9.45 -3.65 3.24
CA PHE A 76 -8.96 -2.70 4.24
C PHE A 76 -9.97 -2.45 5.36
N HIS A 77 -11.25 -2.26 5.00
CA HIS A 77 -12.32 -2.06 5.95
C HIS A 77 -12.56 -3.31 6.83
N GLN A 78 -12.55 -4.52 6.23
CA GLN A 78 -12.67 -5.78 6.96
C GLN A 78 -11.51 -5.96 7.94
N LEU A 79 -10.28 -5.69 7.51
CA LEU A 79 -9.09 -5.81 8.34
C LEU A 79 -9.03 -4.73 9.43
N LYS A 80 -9.77 -3.62 9.28
CA LYS A 80 -9.72 -2.47 10.19
C LYS A 80 -8.26 -2.05 10.44
N ILE A 81 -7.55 -1.76 9.34
CA ILE A 81 -6.13 -1.39 9.38
C ILE A 81 -5.95 -0.20 10.32
N SER A 82 -5.13 -0.40 11.35
CA SER A 82 -4.76 0.64 12.31
C SER A 82 -3.71 1.59 11.73
N ASN A 83 -3.55 2.76 12.36
CA ASN A 83 -2.57 3.76 11.91
C ASN A 83 -1.13 3.21 11.96
N GLU A 84 -0.81 2.36 12.95
CA GLU A 84 0.50 1.74 13.08
C GLU A 84 0.77 0.72 11.96
N GLU A 85 -0.23 -0.09 11.61
CA GLU A 85 -0.15 -1.04 10.49
C GLU A 85 -0.01 -0.30 9.16
N TYR A 86 -0.83 0.74 8.94
CA TYR A 86 -0.73 1.59 7.77
C TYR A 86 0.66 2.23 7.65
N ALA A 87 1.24 2.72 8.74
CA ALA A 87 2.59 3.27 8.73
C ALA A 87 3.64 2.23 8.33
N CYS A 88 3.51 0.99 8.81
CA CYS A 88 4.38 -0.12 8.40
C CYS A 88 4.19 -0.46 6.93
N MET A 89 2.96 -0.65 6.45
CA MET A 89 2.65 -0.89 5.04
C MET A 89 3.24 0.18 4.14
N LYS A 90 3.12 1.45 4.55
CA LYS A 90 3.65 2.59 3.80
C LYS A 90 5.17 2.56 3.71
N ALA A 91 5.86 2.27 4.82
CA ALA A 91 7.30 2.14 4.84
C ALA A 91 7.78 0.96 3.98
N ILE A 92 7.16 -0.22 4.13
CA ILE A 92 7.47 -1.43 3.35
C ILE A 92 7.23 -1.20 1.85
N ASN A 93 6.12 -0.55 1.49
CA ASN A 93 5.82 -0.25 0.09
C ASN A 93 6.81 0.75 -0.51
N PHE A 94 7.17 1.77 0.27
CA PHE A 94 8.10 2.82 -0.13
C PHE A 94 9.53 2.30 -0.34
N LEU A 95 10.00 1.43 0.56
CA LEU A 95 11.33 0.83 0.51
C LEU A 95 11.37 -0.31 -0.53
N ASN A 96 11.05 0.00 -1.79
CA ASN A 96 11.05 -0.97 -2.89
C ASN A 96 12.45 -1.06 -3.55
N GLN A 97 13.13 -2.19 -3.33
CA GLN A 97 14.48 -2.44 -3.82
C GLN A 97 14.57 -2.73 -5.32
N ASP A 98 13.45 -3.06 -5.96
CA ASP A 98 13.40 -3.44 -7.38
C ASP A 98 13.43 -2.21 -8.32
N ILE A 99 13.44 -1.00 -7.76
CA ILE A 99 13.48 0.25 -8.52
C ILE A 99 14.87 0.46 -9.12
N ARG A 100 14.90 0.77 -10.42
CA ARG A 100 16.14 1.05 -11.15
C ARG A 100 16.71 2.42 -10.75
N GLY A 101 18.03 2.50 -10.65
CA GLY A 101 18.74 3.75 -10.35
C GLY A 101 19.05 3.97 -8.86
N LEU A 102 18.72 3.01 -8.00
CA LEU A 102 19.08 3.03 -6.59
C LEU A 102 20.58 2.78 -6.39
N SER A 103 21.20 3.59 -5.52
CA SER A 103 22.64 3.52 -5.23
C SER A 103 23.00 2.47 -4.18
N ASN A 104 22.16 2.28 -3.15
CA ASN A 104 22.41 1.34 -2.06
C ASN A 104 21.26 0.36 -1.81
N ILE A 105 21.11 -0.61 -2.71
CA ILE A 105 20.06 -1.64 -2.68
C ILE A 105 20.14 -2.50 -1.40
N SER A 106 21.34 -2.86 -0.95
CA SER A 106 21.54 -3.70 0.24
C SER A 106 21.03 -3.04 1.52
N GLN A 107 21.31 -1.75 1.70
CA GLN A 107 20.80 -1.00 2.84
C GLN A 107 19.28 -0.86 2.79
N LEU A 108 18.71 -0.65 1.60
CA LEU A 108 17.27 -0.55 1.42
C LEU A 108 16.56 -1.87 1.72
N GLU A 109 17.13 -3.01 1.31
CA GLU A 109 16.63 -4.34 1.66
C GLU A 109 16.63 -4.57 3.18
N GLN A 110 17.72 -4.19 3.87
CA GLN A 110 17.82 -4.29 5.32
C GLN A 110 16.76 -3.44 6.03
N LEU A 111 16.57 -2.20 5.57
CA LEU A 111 15.52 -1.32 6.07
C LEU A 111 14.14 -1.92 5.82
N ASN A 112 13.87 -2.40 4.61
CA ASN A 112 12.59 -3.01 4.26
C ASN A 112 12.29 -4.20 5.20
N LYS A 113 13.24 -5.13 5.32
CA LYS A 113 13.15 -6.32 6.18
C LYS A 113 12.91 -5.96 7.65
N ARG A 114 13.55 -4.91 8.16
CA ARG A 114 13.31 -4.40 9.52
C ARG A 114 11.84 -4.02 9.72
N TYR A 115 11.22 -3.35 8.74
CA TYR A 115 9.81 -2.98 8.84
C TYR A 115 8.85 -4.16 8.65
N TRP A 116 9.22 -5.19 7.90
CA TRP A 116 8.48 -6.47 7.90
C TRP A 116 8.41 -7.07 9.30
N TYR A 117 9.55 -7.20 9.99
CA TYR A 117 9.58 -7.74 11.35
C TYR A 117 8.81 -6.86 12.34
N VAL A 118 9.01 -5.54 12.30
CA VAL A 118 8.26 -4.61 13.17
C VAL A 118 6.74 -4.77 12.96
N CYS A 119 6.29 -4.89 11.72
CA CYS A 119 4.88 -5.06 11.41
C CYS A 119 4.36 -6.43 11.88
N GLN A 120 5.13 -7.50 11.65
CA GLN A 120 4.79 -8.84 12.11
C GLN A 120 4.66 -8.87 13.64
N ASP A 121 5.71 -8.48 14.36
CA ASP A 121 5.75 -8.46 15.82
C ASP A 121 4.60 -7.62 16.39
N PHE A 122 4.33 -6.45 15.79
CA PHE A 122 3.22 -5.59 16.20
C PHE A 122 1.87 -6.28 16.04
N THR A 123 1.63 -6.93 14.89
CA THR A 123 0.36 -7.61 14.65
C THR A 123 0.17 -8.84 15.54
N GLU A 124 1.22 -9.62 15.79
CA GLU A 124 1.19 -10.79 16.67
C GLU A 124 0.94 -10.37 18.12
N TYR A 125 1.59 -9.30 18.57
CA TYR A 125 1.40 -8.73 19.90
C TYR A 125 0.01 -8.13 20.09
N LYS A 126 -0.46 -7.30 19.14
CA LYS A 126 -1.74 -6.56 19.27
C LYS A 126 -2.96 -7.42 18.95
N TYR A 127 -2.81 -8.43 18.08
CA TYR A 127 -3.90 -9.29 17.61
C TYR A 127 -3.54 -10.77 17.72
N PRO A 128 -3.26 -11.30 18.94
CA PRO A 128 -2.83 -12.68 19.13
C PRO A 128 -3.86 -13.73 18.68
N HIS A 129 -5.14 -13.34 18.58
CA HIS A 129 -6.22 -14.20 18.09
C HIS A 129 -6.40 -14.15 16.55
N GLN A 130 -5.58 -13.38 15.82
CA GLN A 130 -5.62 -13.24 14.36
C GLN A 130 -4.26 -13.58 13.74
N PRO A 131 -3.81 -14.85 13.79
CA PRO A 131 -2.46 -15.24 13.33
C PRO A 131 -2.24 -15.03 11.83
N LYS A 132 -3.31 -14.86 11.04
CA LYS A 132 -3.23 -14.58 9.60
C LYS A 132 -3.19 -13.09 9.26
N ARG A 133 -3.31 -12.22 10.26
CA ARG A 133 -3.44 -10.78 10.05
C ARG A 133 -2.26 -10.19 9.29
N PHE A 134 -1.03 -10.49 9.70
CA PHE A 134 0.16 -10.00 9.01
C PHE A 134 0.19 -10.42 7.53
N PRO A 135 0.11 -11.73 7.18
CA PRO A 135 0.00 -12.14 5.79
C PRO A 135 -1.13 -11.45 5.04
N GLU A 136 -2.31 -11.30 5.63
CA GLU A 136 -3.45 -10.65 4.97
C GLU A 136 -3.21 -9.17 4.66
N ILE A 137 -2.55 -8.44 5.57
CA ILE A 137 -2.14 -7.05 5.36
C ILE A 137 -1.10 -6.97 4.25
N MET A 138 -0.10 -7.86 4.27
CA MET A 138 0.99 -7.86 3.30
C MET A 138 0.52 -8.21 1.88
N MET A 139 -0.49 -9.08 1.75
CA MET A 139 -1.12 -9.41 0.47
C MET A 139 -1.86 -8.23 -0.18
N CYS A 140 -2.12 -7.14 0.54
CA CYS A 140 -2.66 -5.93 -0.05
C CYS A 140 -1.63 -5.14 -0.88
N LEU A 141 -0.33 -5.24 -0.58
CA LEU A 141 0.70 -4.44 -1.26
C LEU A 141 0.85 -4.80 -2.75
N PRO A 142 0.89 -6.09 -3.16
CA PRO A 142 0.90 -6.46 -4.58
C PRO A 142 -0.33 -5.96 -5.35
N GLU A 143 -1.51 -5.98 -4.73
CA GLU A 143 -2.74 -5.46 -5.35
C GLU A 143 -2.65 -3.94 -5.56
N ILE A 144 -2.12 -3.20 -4.58
CA ILE A 144 -1.87 -1.74 -4.70
C ILE A 144 -0.95 -1.46 -5.88
N ARG A 145 0.19 -2.15 -5.97
CA ARG A 145 1.16 -1.99 -7.07
C ARG A 145 0.52 -2.24 -8.42
N CYS A 146 -0.30 -3.29 -8.51
CA CYS A 146 -0.94 -3.67 -9.75
C CYS A 146 -2.10 -2.75 -10.17
N ILE A 147 -2.78 -2.11 -9.23
CA ILE A 147 -3.77 -1.05 -9.52
C ILE A 147 -3.04 0.23 -9.92
N ALA A 148 -2.04 0.65 -9.14
CA ALA A 148 -1.28 1.87 -9.39
C ALA A 148 -0.58 1.86 -10.76
N GLY A 149 -0.01 0.73 -11.18
CA GLY A 149 0.61 0.61 -12.51
C GLY A 149 -0.39 0.61 -13.69
N LYS A 150 -1.70 0.67 -13.41
CA LYS A 150 -2.78 0.79 -14.42
C LYS A 150 -3.52 2.13 -14.33
N LEU A 151 -3.13 3.02 -13.40
CA LEU A 151 -3.61 4.40 -13.27
C LEU A 151 -2.70 5.33 -14.05
#